data_AF-A0ABC8LH22-F1
#
_entry.id   AF-A0ABC8LH22-F1
#
_cell.length_a   1.000
_cell.length_b   1.000
_cell.length_c   1.000
_cell.angle_alpha   90.00
_cell.angle_beta   90.00
_cell.angle_gamma   90.00
#
_symmetry.space_group_name_H-M   'P 1'
#
loop_
_entity.id
_entity.type
_entity.pdbx_description
1 polymer ?
#
loop_
_entity_poly.entity_id
_entity_poly.type
_entity_poly.pdbx_seq_one_letter_code
_entity_poly.pdbx_strand_id
1 'polypeptide(L)'
;MRYTPRSQGKKLIVPSFFFIIAICVLAFINELRFDSLLSFGRCALSNVPTNNDSLVTPLLSSSSSSSDDEIRILIGILTLPDQYPRRHFLRMIYGTQAIPDGVKIDVKFVFCNLTKEDQKVLVALEIMRYDDIIILNCNENMNKGKTYTYFSSLPDLFNETDSPNPPYHYIMKADDDTYIRLESLVTSLRPLPREDLYYGYVIPCQSMDPFVHYMSGMGYLVSWDIAVWLKDSDIPKKHLEGPEDKVFGDWMKEGRRGKNRFNAKWSIYNFPEPPTKCTHELWPNTIAVHLLKNQEKWIRTLTYFNVTSNLKPSKLYHIP
;
A
#
# COMPACT_ATOMS: atom_id res chain seq x y z
N MET A 1 26.01 -37.98 -57.77
CA MET A 1 24.88 -37.88 -56.81
C MET A 1 24.44 -36.42 -56.76
N ARG A 2 23.47 -36.06 -57.60
CA ARG A 2 22.04 -35.85 -57.29
C ARG A 2 21.77 -34.62 -56.40
N TYR A 3 21.59 -33.51 -57.10
CA TYR A 3 20.89 -32.30 -56.67
C TYR A 3 19.42 -32.63 -56.33
N THR A 4 18.89 -32.10 -55.23
CA THR A 4 17.45 -32.13 -54.92
C THR A 4 16.98 -30.76 -54.42
N PRO A 5 15.72 -30.38 -54.71
CA PRO A 5 15.33 -28.98 -54.84
C PRO A 5 14.68 -28.39 -53.60
N ARG A 6 14.70 -27.05 -53.55
CA ARG A 6 14.02 -26.16 -52.61
C ARG A 6 12.50 -26.32 -52.72
N SER A 7 11.83 -26.67 -51.62
CA SER A 7 10.36 -26.66 -51.51
C SER A 7 9.89 -25.35 -50.88
N GLN A 8 9.05 -24.61 -51.61
CA GLN A 8 8.32 -23.44 -51.13
C GLN A 8 7.18 -23.80 -50.17
N GLY A 9 6.72 -22.78 -49.43
CA GLY A 9 5.87 -22.87 -48.26
C GLY A 9 4.46 -23.43 -48.45
N LYS A 10 3.92 -23.95 -47.33
CA LYS A 10 2.49 -23.94 -47.00
C LYS A 10 2.30 -23.67 -45.50
N LYS A 11 1.83 -22.45 -45.21
CA LYS A 11 0.84 -22.05 -44.19
C LYS A 11 0.91 -22.71 -42.79
N LEU A 12 1.55 -22.01 -41.85
CA LEU A 12 1.29 -22.08 -40.40
C LEU A 12 0.62 -20.77 -39.95
N ILE A 13 -0.54 -20.44 -40.53
CA ILE A 13 -1.37 -19.28 -40.08
C ILE A 13 -2.63 -19.77 -39.34
N VAL A 14 -2.90 -21.07 -39.35
CA VAL A 14 -4.11 -21.65 -38.75
C VAL A 14 -4.06 -21.71 -37.20
N PRO A 15 -2.94 -22.04 -36.50
CA PRO A 15 -2.99 -22.18 -35.04
C PRO A 15 -3.14 -20.83 -34.31
N SER A 16 -2.67 -19.74 -34.92
CA SER A 16 -2.73 -18.39 -34.30
C SER A 16 -4.14 -17.80 -34.31
N PHE A 17 -4.95 -18.10 -35.35
CA PHE A 17 -6.31 -17.55 -35.44
C PHE A 17 -7.26 -18.21 -34.43
N PHE A 18 -7.16 -19.52 -34.24
CA PHE A 18 -7.94 -20.22 -33.20
C PHE A 18 -7.55 -19.79 -31.79
N PHE A 19 -6.27 -19.46 -31.55
CA PHE A 19 -5.81 -18.96 -30.25
C PHE A 19 -6.36 -17.56 -29.95
N ILE A 20 -6.40 -16.67 -30.94
CA ILE A 20 -6.99 -15.33 -30.78
C ILE A 20 -8.50 -15.43 -30.55
N ILE A 21 -9.21 -16.29 -31.28
CA ILE A 21 -10.65 -16.51 -31.05
C ILE A 21 -10.90 -17.04 -29.64
N ALA A 22 -10.09 -17.99 -29.16
CA ALA A 22 -10.22 -18.52 -27.79
C ALA A 22 -10.03 -17.42 -26.72
N ILE A 23 -9.06 -16.51 -26.92
CA ILE A 23 -8.85 -15.37 -26.02
C ILE A 23 -10.04 -14.39 -26.09
N CYS A 24 -10.56 -14.09 -27.27
CA CYS A 24 -11.73 -13.21 -27.43
C CYS A 24 -12.99 -13.81 -26.79
N VAL A 25 -13.20 -15.12 -26.92
CA VAL A 25 -14.34 -15.81 -26.27
C VAL A 25 -14.19 -15.80 -24.75
N LEU A 26 -12.98 -16.03 -24.21
CA LEU A 26 -12.71 -15.93 -22.78
C LEU A 26 -12.90 -14.52 -22.24
N ALA A 27 -12.47 -13.49 -23.00
CA ALA A 27 -12.70 -12.09 -22.65
C ALA A 27 -14.19 -11.74 -22.63
N PHE A 28 -14.95 -12.19 -23.64
CA PHE A 28 -16.40 -11.95 -23.73
C PHE A 28 -17.18 -12.67 -22.63
N ILE A 29 -16.81 -13.91 -22.28
CA ILE A 29 -17.44 -14.64 -21.17
C ILE A 29 -17.16 -13.94 -19.84
N ASN A 30 -15.95 -13.39 -19.65
CA ASN A 30 -15.63 -12.63 -18.44
C ASN A 30 -16.38 -11.29 -18.37
N GLU A 31 -16.56 -10.60 -19.50
CA GLU A 31 -17.33 -9.35 -19.58
C GLU A 31 -18.82 -9.60 -19.26
N LEU A 32 -19.43 -10.63 -19.84
CA LEU A 32 -20.81 -11.04 -19.52
C LEU A 32 -20.99 -11.47 -18.06
N ARG A 33 -19.97 -12.09 -17.45
CA ARG A 33 -20.01 -12.49 -16.04
C ARG A 33 -19.95 -11.28 -15.11
N PHE A 34 -19.21 -10.24 -15.50
CA PHE A 34 -19.15 -8.96 -14.80
C PHE A 34 -20.47 -8.18 -14.93
N ASP A 35 -21.08 -8.13 -16.12
CA ASP A 35 -22.37 -7.47 -16.34
C ASP A 35 -23.54 -8.17 -15.61
N SER A 36 -23.53 -9.51 -15.56
CA SER A 36 -24.50 -10.28 -14.78
C SER A 36 -24.39 -9.99 -13.27
N LEU A 37 -23.16 -9.84 -12.75
CA LEU A 37 -22.90 -9.46 -11.35
C LEU A 37 -23.36 -8.02 -11.04
N LEU A 38 -23.15 -7.08 -11.97
CA LEU A 38 -23.62 -5.69 -11.84
C LEU A 38 -25.15 -5.58 -11.94
N SER A 39 -25.78 -6.41 -12.78
CA SER A 39 -27.25 -6.52 -12.90
C SER A 39 -27.88 -7.11 -11.63
N PHE A 40 -27.26 -8.15 -11.04
CA PHE A 40 -27.71 -8.74 -9.78
C PHE A 40 -27.67 -7.74 -8.61
N GLY A 41 -26.71 -6.82 -8.61
CA GLY A 41 -26.62 -5.73 -7.63
C GLY A 41 -27.75 -4.69 -7.73
N ARG A 42 -28.34 -4.49 -8.93
CA ARG A 42 -29.45 -3.53 -9.12
C ARG A 42 -30.82 -4.07 -8.71
N CYS A 43 -31.03 -5.39 -8.76
CA CYS A 43 -32.29 -6.00 -8.35
C CYS A 43 -32.47 -6.09 -6.82
N ALA A 44 -31.38 -6.03 -6.05
CA ALA A 44 -31.42 -6.09 -4.59
C ALA A 44 -31.90 -4.79 -3.90
N LEU A 45 -32.07 -3.69 -4.65
CA LEU A 45 -32.49 -2.39 -4.12
C LEU A 45 -33.87 -1.91 -4.63
N SER A 46 -34.65 -2.76 -5.29
CA SER A 46 -35.86 -2.31 -6.00
C SER A 46 -37.21 -2.59 -5.30
N ASN A 47 -37.23 -3.06 -4.04
CA ASN A 47 -38.49 -3.33 -3.34
C ASN A 47 -38.69 -2.42 -2.12
N VAL A 48 -39.07 -1.17 -2.38
CA VAL A 48 -39.76 -0.32 -1.40
C VAL A 48 -41.03 0.21 -2.09
N PRO A 49 -42.24 -0.04 -1.56
CA PRO A 49 -43.47 0.38 -2.20
C PRO A 49 -43.67 1.90 -2.05
N THR A 50 -43.92 2.57 -3.17
CA THR A 50 -44.25 3.99 -3.27
C THR A 50 -45.75 4.20 -3.01
N ASN A 51 -46.09 4.86 -1.90
CA ASN A 51 -47.37 5.54 -1.75
C ASN A 51 -47.18 7.03 -2.06
N ASN A 52 -47.92 7.51 -3.06
CA ASN A 52 -48.03 8.93 -3.40
C ASN A 52 -48.75 9.69 -2.28
N ASP A 53 -48.14 10.74 -1.73
CA ASP A 53 -48.88 11.99 -1.55
C ASP A 53 -47.99 13.24 -1.44
N SER A 54 -48.47 14.26 -2.16
CA SER A 54 -48.30 15.72 -2.09
C SER A 54 -47.10 16.40 -1.37
N LEU A 55 -46.36 17.16 -2.20
CA LEU A 55 -45.72 18.48 -1.99
C LEU A 55 -45.78 19.11 -0.57
N VAL A 56 -44.68 19.00 0.17
CA VAL A 56 -44.19 20.06 1.07
C VAL A 56 -42.66 20.06 1.02
N THR A 57 -42.06 21.19 0.67
CA THR A 57 -40.62 21.42 0.75
C THR A 57 -40.21 21.60 2.22
N PRO A 58 -39.22 20.87 2.75
CA PRO A 58 -38.41 21.37 3.84
C PRO A 58 -36.98 21.61 3.34
N LEU A 59 -36.52 22.85 3.51
CA LEU A 59 -35.10 23.10 3.71
C LEU A 59 -34.60 22.18 4.83
N LEU A 60 -33.68 21.28 4.52
CA LEU A 60 -32.89 20.57 5.52
C LEU A 60 -31.43 20.51 5.05
N SER A 61 -30.67 21.46 5.56
CA SER A 61 -29.27 21.24 5.88
C SER A 61 -29.16 20.05 6.84
N SER A 62 -28.58 18.96 6.38
CA SER A 62 -27.82 18.06 7.24
C SER A 62 -26.85 17.29 6.37
N SER A 63 -25.60 17.74 6.41
CA SER A 63 -24.41 16.97 6.12
C SER A 63 -24.46 15.65 6.88
N SER A 64 -24.96 14.60 6.25
CA SER A 64 -24.63 13.22 6.60
C SER A 64 -23.52 12.77 5.66
N SER A 65 -22.30 13.27 5.86
CA SER A 65 -21.14 12.54 5.38
C SER A 65 -21.13 11.23 6.15
N SER A 66 -21.55 10.14 5.51
CA SER A 66 -21.42 8.80 6.07
C SER A 66 -19.98 8.62 6.53
N SER A 67 -19.78 8.28 7.81
CA SER A 67 -18.49 7.89 8.39
C SER A 67 -17.79 6.76 7.62
N ASP A 68 -18.50 6.11 6.71
CA ASP A 68 -18.04 5.05 5.82
C ASP A 68 -17.12 5.57 4.68
N ASP A 69 -17.18 6.85 4.33
CA ASP A 69 -16.33 7.42 3.28
C ASP A 69 -14.96 7.90 3.79
N GLU A 70 -14.83 8.10 5.10
CA GLU A 70 -13.59 8.60 5.69
C GLU A 70 -12.54 7.49 5.81
N ILE A 71 -11.31 7.74 5.33
CA ILE A 71 -10.19 6.80 5.45
C ILE A 71 -9.04 7.44 6.22
N ARG A 72 -8.60 6.80 7.31
CA ARG A 72 -7.45 7.22 8.12
C ARG A 72 -6.32 6.20 8.03
N ILE A 73 -5.16 6.59 7.53
CA ILE A 73 -4.00 5.72 7.29
C ILE A 73 -2.79 6.27 8.03
N LEU A 74 -2.14 5.42 8.83
CA LEU A 74 -0.81 5.67 9.35
C LEU A 74 0.23 4.94 8.49
N ILE A 75 1.17 5.67 7.90
CA ILE A 75 2.30 5.11 7.17
C ILE A 75 3.56 5.25 8.04
N GLY A 76 4.00 4.15 8.64
CA GLY A 76 5.28 4.07 9.35
C GLY A 76 6.41 3.74 8.39
N ILE A 77 7.29 4.71 8.17
CA ILE A 77 8.53 4.52 7.42
C ILE A 77 9.62 4.11 8.40
N LEU A 78 9.98 2.82 8.40
CA LEU A 78 11.09 2.32 9.21
C LEU A 78 12.41 2.81 8.60
N THR A 79 13.18 3.53 9.42
CA THR A 79 14.46 4.13 9.03
C THR A 79 15.44 4.06 10.21
N LEU A 80 16.59 4.72 10.11
CA LEU A 80 17.59 4.82 11.17
C LEU A 80 17.70 6.25 11.67
N PRO A 81 18.06 6.51 12.94
CA PRO A 81 18.22 7.88 13.44
C PRO A 81 19.15 8.73 12.58
N ASP A 82 20.24 8.15 12.06
CA ASP A 82 21.24 8.85 11.25
C ASP A 82 20.80 9.19 9.82
N GLN A 83 19.66 8.68 9.36
CA GLN A 83 19.15 8.89 7.99
C GLN A 83 18.39 10.21 7.82
N TYR A 84 18.88 11.31 8.40
CA TYR A 84 18.26 12.65 8.27
C TYR A 84 18.05 13.10 6.82
N PRO A 85 19.05 12.99 5.92
CA PRO A 85 18.88 13.44 4.54
C PRO A 85 17.80 12.64 3.82
N ARG A 86 17.70 11.33 4.12
CA ARG A 86 16.67 10.46 3.56
C ARG A 86 15.29 10.87 4.05
N ARG A 87 15.10 11.05 5.36
CA ARG A 87 13.81 11.50 5.93
C ARG A 87 13.39 12.86 5.36
N HIS A 88 14.31 13.82 5.31
CA HIS A 88 14.04 15.14 4.72
C HIS A 88 13.59 15.04 3.26
N PHE A 89 14.28 14.24 2.45
CA PHE A 89 13.89 13.99 1.06
C PHE A 89 12.50 13.35 0.96
N LEU A 90 12.20 12.36 1.80
CA LEU A 90 10.88 11.72 1.83
C LEU A 90 9.76 12.69 2.26
N ARG A 91 10.01 13.62 3.19
CA ARG A 91 9.04 14.68 3.53
C ARG A 91 8.67 15.52 2.32
N MET A 92 9.66 15.88 1.48
CA MET A 92 9.38 16.61 0.24
C MET A 92 8.54 15.78 -0.73
N ILE A 93 8.83 14.48 -0.87
CA ILE A 93 8.10 13.58 -1.76
C ILE A 93 6.65 13.40 -1.31
N TYR A 94 6.42 13.15 -0.03
CA TYR A 94 5.06 12.93 0.49
C TYR A 94 4.28 14.24 0.60
N GLY A 95 4.93 15.32 1.01
CA GLY A 95 4.31 16.66 1.12
C GLY A 95 3.98 17.32 -0.22
N THR A 96 4.44 16.79 -1.35
CA THR A 96 4.06 17.27 -2.70
C THR A 96 2.93 16.47 -3.33
N GLN A 97 2.51 15.35 -2.74
CA GLN A 97 1.38 14.57 -3.25
C GLN A 97 0.04 15.14 -2.77
N ALA A 98 -0.97 15.08 -3.63
CA ALA A 98 -2.33 15.42 -3.25
C ALA A 98 -2.93 14.30 -2.38
N ILE A 99 -3.68 14.70 -1.35
CA ILE A 99 -4.46 13.79 -0.51
C ILE A 99 -5.93 13.94 -0.92
N PRO A 100 -6.64 12.84 -1.29
CA PRO A 100 -8.04 12.93 -1.68
C PRO A 100 -8.94 13.41 -0.53
N ASP A 101 -10.09 14.01 -0.88
CA ASP A 101 -11.09 14.43 0.11
C ASP A 101 -11.60 13.25 0.95
N GLY A 102 -11.84 13.51 2.23
CA GLY A 102 -12.26 12.50 3.20
C GLY A 102 -11.14 11.53 3.62
N VAL A 103 -9.87 11.82 3.29
CA VAL A 103 -8.74 10.96 3.65
C VAL A 103 -7.78 11.71 4.57
N LYS A 104 -7.42 11.06 5.68
CA LYS A 104 -6.30 11.46 6.54
C LYS A 104 -5.15 10.47 6.34
N ILE A 105 -3.98 10.97 5.98
CA ILE A 105 -2.75 10.16 5.88
C ILE A 105 -1.68 10.83 6.74
N ASP A 106 -1.21 10.11 7.75
CA ASP A 106 -0.08 10.52 8.56
C ASP A 106 1.14 9.67 8.19
N VAL A 107 2.21 10.30 7.72
CA VAL A 107 3.50 9.63 7.48
C VAL A 107 4.39 9.90 8.70
N LYS A 108 4.85 8.84 9.36
CA LYS A 108 5.74 8.93 10.52
C LYS A 108 7.02 8.16 10.26
N PHE A 109 8.17 8.74 10.59
CA PHE A 109 9.46 8.07 10.52
C PHE A 109 9.75 7.36 11.84
N VAL A 110 10.07 6.08 11.76
CA VAL A 110 10.11 5.17 12.91
C VAL A 110 11.50 4.57 13.08
N PHE A 111 12.07 4.78 14.26
CA PHE A 111 13.32 4.18 14.69
C PHE A 111 13.32 3.89 16.20
N CYS A 112 14.23 3.06 16.65
CA CYS A 112 14.42 2.74 18.06
C CYS A 112 15.20 3.87 18.80
N ASN A 113 15.55 3.63 20.05
CA ASN A 113 16.20 4.60 20.93
C ASN A 113 17.46 5.24 20.30
N LEU A 114 17.63 6.55 20.55
CA LEU A 114 18.81 7.31 20.17
C LEU A 114 20.00 6.92 21.05
N THR A 115 21.15 6.62 20.44
CA THR A 115 22.33 6.14 21.14
C THR A 115 23.50 7.12 21.12
N LYS A 116 23.42 8.17 20.30
CA LYS A 116 24.48 9.18 20.14
C LYS A 116 23.97 10.60 20.45
N GLU A 117 24.87 11.48 20.88
CA GLU A 117 24.53 12.86 21.25
C GLU A 117 24.12 13.72 20.05
N ASP A 118 24.79 13.56 18.91
CA ASP A 118 24.41 14.21 17.65
C ASP A 118 22.97 13.83 17.25
N GLN A 119 22.58 12.58 17.47
CA GLN A 119 21.22 12.12 17.19
C GLN A 119 20.18 12.84 18.02
N LYS A 120 20.42 13.00 19.33
CA LYS A 120 19.49 13.69 20.22
C LYS A 120 19.21 15.11 19.76
N VAL A 121 20.26 15.83 19.35
CA VAL A 121 20.13 17.21 18.87
C VAL A 121 19.40 17.27 17.53
N LEU A 122 19.84 16.50 16.54
CA LEU A 122 19.30 16.58 15.19
C LEU A 122 17.86 16.04 15.10
N VAL A 123 17.55 14.93 15.79
CA VAL A 123 16.19 14.39 15.86
C VAL A 123 15.27 15.33 16.64
N ALA A 124 15.73 15.95 17.72
CA ALA A 124 14.91 16.93 18.44
C ALA A 124 14.51 18.12 17.55
N LEU A 125 15.42 18.62 16.70
CA LEU A 125 15.09 19.65 15.72
C LEU A 125 14.04 19.17 14.70
N GLU A 126 14.13 17.92 14.25
CA GLU A 126 13.10 17.34 13.37
C GLU A 126 11.74 17.24 14.07
N ILE A 127 11.71 16.75 15.32
CA ILE A 127 10.49 16.64 16.12
C ILE A 127 9.83 18.01 16.28
N MET A 128 10.59 19.03 16.70
CA MET A 128 10.09 20.39 16.89
C MET A 128 9.51 21.00 15.61
N ARG A 129 10.03 20.62 14.43
CA ARG A 129 9.65 21.22 13.16
C ARG A 129 8.51 20.49 12.46
N TYR A 130 8.49 19.16 12.51
CA TYR A 130 7.65 18.35 11.65
C TYR A 130 6.66 17.47 12.41
N ASP A 131 6.88 17.22 13.71
CA ASP A 131 6.02 16.36 14.53
C ASP A 131 5.76 14.97 13.90
N ASP A 132 6.75 14.43 13.19
CA ASP A 132 6.59 13.24 12.33
C ASP A 132 7.54 12.08 12.68
N ILE A 133 8.10 12.07 13.90
CA ILE A 133 9.02 11.04 14.39
C ILE A 133 8.33 10.18 15.45
N ILE A 134 8.49 8.86 15.34
CA ILE A 134 8.20 7.90 16.42
C ILE A 134 9.52 7.27 16.86
N ILE A 135 9.88 7.48 18.12
CA ILE A 135 11.01 6.82 18.77
C ILE A 135 10.47 5.65 19.60
N LEU A 136 10.78 4.43 19.18
CA LEU A 136 10.35 3.20 19.83
C LEU A 136 11.30 2.84 20.98
N ASN A 137 10.73 2.28 22.06
CA ASN A 137 11.52 1.79 23.18
C ASN A 137 12.15 0.42 22.89
N CYS A 138 13.19 0.42 22.05
CA CYS A 138 13.97 -0.74 21.65
C CYS A 138 15.42 -0.36 21.36
N ASN A 139 16.28 -1.36 21.13
CA ASN A 139 17.58 -1.15 20.50
C ASN A 139 17.42 -1.23 18.98
N GLU A 140 18.06 -0.34 18.23
CA GLU A 140 17.94 -0.28 16.78
C GLU A 140 18.37 -1.61 16.13
N ASN A 141 17.48 -2.17 15.30
CA ASN A 141 17.66 -3.49 14.69
C ASN A 141 16.72 -3.67 13.49
N MET A 142 17.07 -4.60 12.61
CA MET A 142 16.19 -5.06 11.53
C MET A 142 15.41 -6.32 11.94
N ASN A 143 16.12 -7.32 12.49
CA ASN A 143 15.63 -8.70 12.64
C ASN A 143 15.43 -9.14 14.10
N LYS A 144 15.36 -8.22 15.06
CA LYS A 144 15.26 -8.50 16.51
C LYS A 144 14.06 -7.79 17.15
N GLY A 145 12.92 -7.80 16.46
CA GLY A 145 11.65 -7.35 17.01
C GLY A 145 11.29 -5.87 16.81
N LYS A 146 12.05 -5.06 16.06
CA LYS A 146 11.65 -3.66 15.78
C LYS A 146 10.25 -3.56 15.17
N THR A 147 9.92 -4.44 14.22
CA THR A 147 8.58 -4.52 13.60
C THR A 147 7.48 -4.82 14.63
N TYR A 148 7.74 -5.75 15.56
CA TYR A 148 6.81 -6.02 16.65
C TYR A 148 6.63 -4.78 17.52
N THR A 149 7.73 -4.16 17.98
CA THR A 149 7.69 -2.97 18.82
C THR A 149 6.95 -1.82 18.13
N TYR A 150 7.13 -1.63 16.82
CA TYR A 150 6.39 -0.65 16.05
C TYR A 150 4.88 -0.87 16.18
N PHE A 151 4.37 -2.00 15.68
CA PHE A 151 2.92 -2.23 15.66
C PHE A 151 2.30 -2.33 17.06
N SER A 152 2.95 -3.01 18.01
CA SER A 152 2.42 -3.23 19.35
C SER A 152 2.40 -1.96 20.22
N SER A 153 3.21 -0.95 19.92
CA SER A 153 3.21 0.32 20.68
C SER A 153 2.12 1.29 20.21
N LEU A 154 1.64 1.16 18.96
CA LEU A 154 0.69 2.12 18.37
C LEU A 154 -0.62 2.27 19.16
N PRO A 155 -1.25 1.19 19.67
CA PRO A 155 -2.46 1.33 20.47
C PRO A 155 -2.29 2.22 21.70
N ASP A 156 -1.12 2.22 22.34
CA ASP A 156 -0.84 3.09 23.49
C ASP A 156 -0.46 4.51 23.06
N LEU A 157 0.29 4.64 21.96
CA LEU A 157 0.74 5.93 21.44
C LEU A 157 -0.41 6.82 20.93
N PHE A 158 -1.45 6.19 20.36
CA PHE A 158 -2.61 6.88 19.77
C PHE A 158 -3.92 6.54 20.48
N ASN A 159 -3.86 6.24 21.78
CA ASN A 159 -5.05 5.93 22.56
C ASN A 159 -5.94 7.18 22.71
N GLU A 160 -6.86 7.37 21.77
CA GLU A 160 -7.89 8.41 21.84
C GLU A 160 -9.10 7.85 22.59
N THR A 161 -9.28 8.23 23.85
CA THR A 161 -10.40 7.76 24.69
C THR A 161 -11.75 8.36 24.32
N ASP A 162 -11.74 9.40 23.47
CA ASP A 162 -12.89 10.28 23.26
C ASP A 162 -13.57 10.09 21.89
N SER A 163 -13.08 9.16 21.06
CA SER A 163 -13.61 8.87 19.73
C SER A 163 -14.24 7.47 19.66
N PRO A 164 -15.44 7.31 19.06
CA PRO A 164 -16.02 5.99 18.81
C PRO A 164 -15.28 5.19 17.73
N ASN A 165 -14.42 5.85 16.93
CA ASN A 165 -13.66 5.23 15.86
C ASN A 165 -12.18 5.09 16.22
N PRO A 166 -11.47 4.07 15.71
CA PRO A 166 -10.03 3.97 15.93
C PRO A 166 -9.30 5.17 15.32
N PRO A 167 -8.13 5.56 15.88
CA PRO A 167 -7.35 6.71 15.39
C PRO A 167 -6.97 6.55 13.92
N TYR A 168 -6.74 5.30 13.49
CA TYR A 168 -6.54 4.93 12.09
C TYR A 168 -7.37 3.70 11.74
N HIS A 169 -7.78 3.58 10.49
CA HIS A 169 -8.36 2.35 9.96
C HIS A 169 -7.26 1.38 9.52
N TYR A 170 -6.16 1.91 8.98
CA TYR A 170 -5.08 1.13 8.41
C TYR A 170 -3.71 1.61 8.88
N ILE A 171 -2.78 0.67 9.07
CA ILE A 171 -1.40 0.92 9.47
C ILE A 171 -0.46 0.22 8.49
N MET A 172 0.41 0.99 7.85
CA MET A 172 1.43 0.49 6.93
C MET A 172 2.81 0.47 7.58
N LYS A 173 3.59 -0.57 7.27
CA LYS A 173 5.06 -0.60 7.40
C LYS A 173 5.64 -0.47 6.01
N ALA A 174 6.57 0.46 5.82
CA ALA A 174 7.39 0.55 4.62
C ALA A 174 8.83 0.94 4.98
N ASP A 175 9.75 0.62 4.08
CA ASP A 175 11.17 0.96 4.22
C ASP A 175 11.44 2.36 3.64
N ASP A 176 12.48 3.03 4.10
CA ASP A 176 12.85 4.38 3.66
C ASP A 176 13.35 4.48 2.21
N ASP A 177 13.48 3.35 1.50
CA ASP A 177 13.75 3.27 0.08
C ASP A 177 12.54 2.80 -0.75
N THR A 178 11.33 2.99 -0.20
CA THR A 178 10.06 2.76 -0.89
C THR A 178 9.41 4.08 -1.27
N TYR A 179 9.07 4.27 -2.55
CA TYR A 179 8.17 5.33 -2.98
C TYR A 179 6.73 4.85 -2.95
N ILE A 180 5.84 5.58 -2.27
CA ILE A 180 4.41 5.27 -2.20
C ILE A 180 3.62 6.39 -2.87
N ARG A 181 2.71 6.03 -3.77
CA ARG A 181 1.73 6.92 -4.40
C ARG A 181 0.45 6.93 -3.55
N LEU A 182 0.24 8.01 -2.82
CA LEU A 182 -0.79 8.10 -1.77
C LEU A 182 -2.21 7.96 -2.33
N GLU A 183 -2.52 8.62 -3.44
CA GLU A 183 -3.83 8.50 -4.11
C GLU A 183 -4.11 7.07 -4.60
N SER A 184 -3.11 6.41 -5.20
CA SER A 184 -3.22 5.01 -5.64
C SER A 184 -3.43 4.07 -4.46
N LEU A 185 -2.71 4.28 -3.36
CA LEU A 185 -2.87 3.50 -2.13
C LEU A 185 -4.31 3.62 -1.61
N VAL A 186 -4.81 4.85 -1.43
CA VAL A 186 -6.19 5.10 -0.96
C VAL A 186 -7.21 4.43 -1.87
N THR A 187 -7.08 4.61 -3.18
CA THR A 187 -8.00 4.03 -4.17
C THR A 187 -8.05 2.51 -4.05
N SER A 188 -6.90 1.86 -3.82
CA SER A 188 -6.83 0.42 -3.62
C SER A 188 -7.45 -0.06 -2.30
N LEU A 189 -7.49 0.78 -1.27
CA LEU A 189 -8.00 0.44 0.06
C LEU A 189 -9.50 0.71 0.22
N ARG A 190 -10.08 1.67 -0.54
CA ARG A 190 -11.51 2.01 -0.48
C ARG A 190 -12.47 0.80 -0.50
N PRO A 191 -12.29 -0.22 -1.35
CA PRO A 191 -13.21 -1.36 -1.39
C PRO A 191 -12.88 -2.45 -0.35
N LEU A 192 -11.83 -2.29 0.46
CA LEU A 192 -11.33 -3.34 1.35
C LEU A 192 -11.90 -3.21 2.77
N PRO A 193 -12.07 -4.34 3.49
CA PRO A 193 -12.55 -4.31 4.86
C PRO A 193 -11.57 -3.60 5.79
N ARG A 194 -12.11 -3.01 6.87
CA ARG A 194 -11.36 -2.27 7.90
C ARG A 194 -10.97 -3.14 9.11
N GLU A 195 -11.29 -4.42 9.09
CA GLU A 195 -11.02 -5.38 10.17
C GLU A 195 -10.30 -6.61 9.63
N ASP A 196 -9.41 -7.18 10.45
CA ASP A 196 -8.61 -8.37 10.16
C ASP A 196 -7.97 -8.36 8.74
N LEU A 197 -7.62 -7.17 8.25
CA LEU A 197 -7.04 -6.92 6.94
C LEU A 197 -5.52 -7.19 6.99
N TYR A 198 -5.02 -7.88 5.97
CA TYR A 198 -3.59 -7.97 5.71
C TYR A 198 -3.31 -7.81 4.21
N TYR A 199 -2.75 -6.66 3.83
CA TYR A 199 -2.57 -6.20 2.46
C TYR A 199 -1.10 -6.00 2.11
N GLY A 200 -0.68 -6.44 0.93
CA GLY A 200 0.70 -6.21 0.45
C GLY A 200 1.10 -7.15 -0.67
N TYR A 201 2.40 -7.25 -0.95
CA TYR A 201 2.93 -8.13 -2.00
C TYR A 201 3.26 -9.52 -1.46
N VAL A 202 2.55 -10.56 -1.90
CA VAL A 202 2.75 -11.92 -1.36
C VAL A 202 4.06 -12.57 -1.83
N ILE A 203 4.77 -13.23 -0.91
CA ILE A 203 5.90 -14.12 -1.20
C ILE A 203 5.43 -15.59 -1.17
N PRO A 204 5.86 -16.44 -2.12
CA PRO A 204 6.88 -16.22 -3.15
C PRO A 204 6.37 -15.36 -4.32
N CYS A 205 7.30 -14.74 -5.05
CA CYS A 205 6.97 -13.74 -6.08
C CYS A 205 6.13 -14.28 -7.25
N GLN A 206 6.13 -15.60 -7.48
CA GLN A 206 5.30 -16.23 -8.52
C GLN A 206 3.88 -16.57 -8.05
N SER A 207 3.59 -16.55 -6.75
CA SER A 207 2.25 -16.86 -6.25
C SER A 207 1.30 -15.68 -6.42
N MET A 208 0.08 -15.90 -6.90
CA MET A 208 -1.00 -14.89 -6.82
C MET A 208 -1.90 -15.09 -5.60
N ASP A 209 -1.81 -16.24 -4.94
CA ASP A 209 -2.60 -16.55 -3.75
C ASP A 209 -2.08 -15.76 -2.54
N PRO A 210 -2.89 -14.86 -1.94
CA PRO A 210 -2.48 -14.06 -0.80
C PRO A 210 -2.20 -14.90 0.46
N PHE A 211 -2.67 -16.14 0.57
CA PHE A 211 -2.59 -16.96 1.79
C PHE A 211 -1.34 -17.84 1.89
N VAL A 212 -0.45 -17.83 0.88
CA VAL A 212 0.68 -18.79 0.81
C VAL A 212 1.71 -18.61 1.94
N HIS A 213 2.35 -17.44 2.04
CA HIS A 213 3.30 -17.18 3.13
C HIS A 213 3.02 -15.82 3.78
N TYR A 214 3.74 -14.78 3.38
CA TYR A 214 3.77 -13.47 4.03
C TYR A 214 3.76 -12.35 2.99
N MET A 215 3.44 -11.13 3.43
CA MET A 215 3.57 -9.94 2.60
C MET A 215 4.99 -9.38 2.73
N SER A 216 5.64 -9.06 1.63
CA SER A 216 7.05 -8.66 1.59
C SER A 216 7.32 -7.27 2.18
N GLY A 217 8.59 -7.01 2.48
CA GLY A 217 9.11 -5.71 2.93
C GLY A 217 9.08 -4.60 1.88
N MET A 218 8.49 -4.85 0.70
CA MET A 218 8.18 -3.77 -0.26
C MET A 218 7.14 -2.78 0.27
N GLY A 219 6.51 -3.12 1.40
CA GLY A 219 5.43 -2.39 2.01
C GLY A 219 4.25 -3.31 2.22
N TYR A 220 3.77 -3.38 3.46
CA TYR A 220 2.53 -4.07 3.79
C TYR A 220 1.74 -3.28 4.82
N LEU A 221 0.44 -3.53 4.84
CA LEU A 221 -0.54 -2.82 5.63
C LEU A 221 -1.47 -3.80 6.32
N VAL A 222 -1.88 -3.45 7.54
CA VAL A 222 -2.88 -4.18 8.31
C VAL A 222 -3.93 -3.22 8.85
N SER A 223 -5.11 -3.75 9.19
CA SER A 223 -6.11 -2.98 9.92
C SER A 223 -5.71 -2.73 11.38
N TRP A 224 -6.30 -1.71 11.99
CA TRP A 224 -5.96 -1.28 13.36
C TRP A 224 -6.14 -2.37 14.42
N ASP A 225 -7.17 -3.22 14.29
CA ASP A 225 -7.43 -4.33 15.21
C ASP A 225 -6.28 -5.36 15.26
N ILE A 226 -5.48 -5.47 14.19
CA ILE A 226 -4.27 -6.30 14.20
C ILE A 226 -3.19 -5.71 15.12
N ALA A 227 -3.01 -4.39 15.15
CA ALA A 227 -2.06 -3.76 16.07
C ALA A 227 -2.50 -3.91 17.52
N VAL A 228 -3.79 -3.78 17.81
CA VAL A 228 -4.38 -4.07 19.13
C VAL A 228 -4.11 -5.53 19.51
N TRP A 229 -4.36 -6.48 18.61
CA TRP A 229 -4.07 -7.88 18.86
C TRP A 229 -2.56 -8.15 19.08
N LEU A 230 -1.67 -7.52 18.31
CA LEU A 230 -0.22 -7.69 18.46
C LEU A 230 0.27 -7.22 19.85
N LYS A 231 -0.33 -6.16 20.40
CA LYS A 231 -0.05 -5.68 21.75
C LYS A 231 -0.44 -6.70 22.82
N ASP A 232 -1.66 -7.23 22.74
CA ASP A 232 -2.24 -8.04 23.82
C ASP A 232 -1.85 -9.52 23.75
N SER A 233 -1.59 -10.05 22.54
CA SER A 233 -1.33 -11.46 22.29
C SER A 233 0.07 -11.90 22.73
N ASP A 234 0.17 -13.12 23.27
CA ASP A 234 1.45 -13.76 23.56
C ASP A 234 2.07 -14.48 22.36
N ILE A 235 1.34 -14.62 21.25
CA ILE A 235 1.84 -15.31 20.05
C ILE A 235 3.07 -14.59 19.47
N PRO A 236 3.04 -13.28 19.15
CA PRO A 236 4.20 -12.60 18.60
C PRO A 236 5.41 -12.62 19.54
N LYS A 237 5.17 -12.50 20.85
CA LYS A 237 6.21 -12.44 21.89
C LYS A 237 7.10 -13.70 21.93
N LYS A 238 6.60 -14.85 21.45
CA LYS A 238 7.35 -16.11 21.41
C LYS A 238 8.39 -16.17 20.29
N HIS A 239 8.25 -15.34 19.26
CA HIS A 239 9.11 -15.38 18.08
C HIS A 239 9.30 -13.98 17.48
N LEU A 240 10.30 -13.25 17.97
CA LEU A 240 10.59 -11.88 17.50
C LEU A 240 11.78 -11.77 16.56
N GLU A 241 12.54 -12.85 16.39
CA GLU A 241 13.82 -12.86 15.69
C GLU A 241 13.74 -13.55 14.32
N GLY A 242 14.32 -12.90 13.30
CA GLY A 242 14.35 -13.40 11.93
C GLY A 242 14.07 -12.30 10.90
N PRO A 243 13.99 -12.63 9.59
CA PRO A 243 13.55 -11.69 8.56
C PRO A 243 12.16 -11.17 8.91
N GLU A 244 12.05 -9.87 9.15
CA GLU A 244 10.95 -9.27 9.90
C GLU A 244 9.58 -9.45 9.24
N ASP A 245 9.51 -9.39 7.91
CA ASP A 245 8.24 -9.56 7.20
C ASP A 245 7.76 -11.02 7.21
N LYS A 246 8.72 -11.96 7.18
CA LYS A 246 8.41 -13.40 7.31
C LYS A 246 7.89 -13.69 8.71
N VAL A 247 8.59 -13.18 9.73
CA VAL A 247 8.21 -13.33 11.13
C VAL A 247 6.82 -12.75 11.37
N PHE A 248 6.52 -11.57 10.80
CA PHE A 248 5.17 -10.99 10.86
C PHE A 248 4.12 -11.92 10.25
N GLY A 249 4.38 -12.49 9.07
CA GLY A 249 3.49 -13.46 8.44
C GLY A 249 3.27 -14.72 9.28
N ASP A 250 4.31 -15.20 9.96
CA ASP A 250 4.23 -16.35 10.87
C ASP A 250 3.31 -16.03 12.07
N TRP A 251 3.37 -14.82 12.64
CA TRP A 251 2.43 -14.38 13.69
C TRP A 251 0.99 -14.39 13.21
N MET A 252 0.72 -13.83 12.03
CA MET A 252 -0.64 -13.76 11.47
C MET A 252 -1.21 -15.17 11.26
N LYS A 253 -0.39 -16.09 10.75
CA LYS A 253 -0.76 -17.48 10.54
C LYS A 253 -1.07 -18.20 11.85
N GLU A 254 -0.18 -18.11 12.84
CA GLU A 254 -0.36 -18.77 14.15
C GLU A 254 -1.55 -18.17 14.91
N GLY A 255 -1.71 -16.85 14.87
CA GLY A 255 -2.80 -16.11 15.47
C GLY A 255 -4.15 -16.25 14.76
N ARG A 256 -4.20 -16.90 13.59
CA ARG A 256 -5.38 -16.99 12.71
C ARG A 256 -5.99 -15.60 12.42
N ARG A 257 -5.11 -14.63 12.19
CA ARG A 257 -5.40 -13.24 11.83
C ARG A 257 -5.14 -12.99 10.36
N GLY A 258 -5.61 -11.86 9.85
CA GLY A 258 -5.46 -11.50 8.46
C GLY A 258 -6.36 -12.34 7.55
N LYS A 259 -7.58 -12.70 7.99
CA LYS A 259 -8.53 -13.47 7.17
C LYS A 259 -8.93 -12.70 5.92
N ASN A 260 -8.93 -11.37 6.01
CA ASN A 260 -9.11 -10.49 4.88
C ASN A 260 -7.75 -10.20 4.23
N ARG A 261 -7.22 -11.18 3.50
CA ARG A 261 -5.88 -11.09 2.91
C ARG A 261 -5.93 -10.71 1.44
N PHE A 262 -5.26 -9.62 1.08
CA PHE A 262 -5.30 -9.06 -0.28
C PHE A 262 -3.90 -8.87 -0.84
N ASN A 263 -3.71 -9.36 -2.07
CA ASN A 263 -2.44 -9.30 -2.77
C ASN A 263 -2.39 -8.06 -3.67
N ALA A 264 -1.40 -7.20 -3.44
CA ALA A 264 -1.14 -5.97 -4.18
C ALA A 264 -0.16 -6.18 -5.34
N LYS A 265 -0.01 -7.42 -5.83
CA LYS A 265 0.88 -7.74 -6.96
C LYS A 265 0.56 -6.89 -8.17
N TRP A 266 1.63 -6.60 -8.92
CA TRP A 266 1.70 -5.59 -9.97
C TRP A 266 1.69 -4.16 -9.43
N SER A 267 0.90 -3.82 -8.42
CA SER A 267 0.84 -2.43 -7.92
C SER A 267 1.93 -2.09 -6.89
N ILE A 268 2.40 -3.06 -6.11
CA ILE A 268 3.56 -2.92 -5.21
C ILE A 268 4.67 -3.81 -5.74
N TYR A 269 5.88 -3.30 -5.99
CA TYR A 269 6.96 -4.11 -6.58
C TYR A 269 8.34 -3.49 -6.36
N ASN A 270 9.38 -4.30 -6.58
CA ASN A 270 10.76 -3.80 -6.59
C ASN A 270 11.04 -3.03 -7.88
N PHE A 271 11.86 -1.98 -7.80
CA PHE A 271 12.34 -1.24 -8.95
C PHE A 271 12.85 -2.18 -10.07
N PRO A 272 12.56 -1.92 -11.35
CA PRO A 272 12.76 -2.88 -12.44
C PRO A 272 14.19 -3.46 -12.56
N GLU A 273 15.19 -2.72 -12.10
CA GLU A 273 16.60 -3.07 -12.22
C GLU A 273 17.28 -3.31 -10.85
N PRO A 274 18.04 -4.42 -10.70
CA PRO A 274 18.18 -5.52 -11.66
C PRO A 274 16.92 -6.39 -11.74
N PRO A 275 16.62 -7.03 -12.90
CA PRO A 275 15.46 -7.92 -13.02
C PRO A 275 15.53 -9.09 -12.05
N THR A 276 14.42 -9.33 -11.36
CA THR A 276 14.20 -10.49 -10.48
C THR A 276 12.80 -11.08 -10.75
N LYS A 277 12.45 -12.13 -10.02
CA LYS A 277 11.08 -12.69 -10.04
C LYS A 277 10.03 -11.75 -9.45
N CYS A 278 10.44 -10.68 -8.78
CA CYS A 278 9.59 -9.76 -8.02
C CYS A 278 9.58 -8.35 -8.61
N THR A 279 10.12 -8.17 -9.80
CA THR A 279 10.21 -6.89 -10.51
C THR A 279 9.41 -6.95 -11.80
N HIS A 280 8.86 -5.82 -12.20
CA HIS A 280 8.40 -5.55 -13.56
C HIS A 280 8.64 -4.06 -13.86
N GLU A 281 8.33 -3.62 -15.07
CA GLU A 281 8.46 -2.23 -15.51
C GLU A 281 7.67 -1.24 -14.64
N LEU A 282 8.08 0.03 -14.68
CA LEU A 282 7.24 1.10 -14.14
C LEU A 282 5.96 1.20 -14.96
N TRP A 283 4.81 1.25 -14.28
CA TRP A 283 3.50 1.23 -14.94
C TRP A 283 2.46 2.13 -14.24
N PRO A 284 1.38 2.58 -14.92
CA PRO A 284 0.52 3.64 -14.40
C PRO A 284 -0.25 3.31 -13.11
N ASN A 285 -0.60 2.04 -12.88
CA ASN A 285 -1.40 1.62 -11.72
C ASN A 285 -0.54 1.22 -10.50
N THR A 286 0.67 1.77 -10.43
CA THR A 286 1.59 1.58 -9.31
C THR A 286 1.08 2.24 -8.03
N ILE A 287 1.15 1.50 -6.93
CA ILE A 287 0.97 1.96 -5.56
C ILE A 287 2.33 2.22 -4.92
N ALA A 288 3.29 1.29 -5.04
CA ALA A 288 4.60 1.46 -4.45
C ALA A 288 5.74 0.85 -5.27
N VAL A 289 6.89 1.54 -5.28
CA VAL A 289 8.14 1.08 -5.88
C VAL A 289 9.20 0.99 -4.79
N HIS A 290 9.69 -0.21 -4.54
CA HIS A 290 10.68 -0.54 -3.51
C HIS A 290 12.11 -0.68 -4.11
N LEU A 291 13.15 -0.75 -3.27
CA LEU A 291 14.56 -0.83 -3.68
C LEU A 291 15.09 0.41 -4.41
N LEU A 292 14.57 1.59 -4.07
CA LEU A 292 15.09 2.89 -4.53
C LEU A 292 16.34 3.28 -3.73
N LYS A 293 17.35 2.41 -3.75
CA LYS A 293 18.55 2.53 -2.91
C LYS A 293 19.47 3.70 -3.28
N ASN A 294 19.29 4.34 -4.45
CA ASN A 294 20.12 5.45 -4.91
C ASN A 294 19.29 6.55 -5.59
N GLN A 295 19.89 7.72 -5.75
CA GLN A 295 19.23 8.91 -6.30
C GLN A 295 18.77 8.72 -7.76
N GLU A 296 19.51 7.96 -8.57
CA GLU A 296 19.13 7.68 -9.96
C GLU A 296 17.78 6.95 -10.04
N LYS A 297 17.59 5.89 -9.26
CA LYS A 297 16.33 5.14 -9.21
C LYS A 297 15.18 6.03 -8.75
N TRP A 298 15.42 6.90 -7.76
CA TRP A 298 14.43 7.88 -7.32
C TRP A 298 14.04 8.83 -8.44
N ILE A 299 15.01 9.46 -9.12
CA ILE A 299 14.75 10.39 -10.21
C ILE A 299 13.95 9.69 -11.32
N ARG A 300 14.38 8.51 -11.77
CA ARG A 300 13.66 7.74 -12.80
C ARG A 300 12.21 7.44 -12.41
N THR A 301 11.98 7.09 -11.15
CA THR A 301 10.64 6.82 -10.62
C THR A 301 9.78 8.08 -10.58
N LEU A 302 10.30 9.18 -10.02
CA LEU A 302 9.57 10.45 -9.90
C LEU A 302 9.26 11.07 -11.27
N THR A 303 10.20 10.96 -12.22
CA THR A 303 10.00 11.39 -13.61
C THR A 303 8.92 10.57 -14.29
N TYR A 304 8.94 9.24 -14.14
CA TYR A 304 7.91 8.38 -14.75
C TYR A 304 6.49 8.74 -14.28
N PHE A 305 6.32 9.01 -12.99
CA PHE A 305 5.02 9.37 -12.42
C PHE A 305 4.71 10.87 -12.49
N ASN A 306 5.51 11.66 -13.21
CA ASN A 306 5.29 13.10 -13.41
C ASN A 306 5.04 13.86 -12.09
N VAL A 307 5.76 13.53 -11.01
CA VAL A 307 5.50 14.07 -9.66
C VAL A 307 5.65 15.59 -9.61
N THR A 308 6.53 16.16 -10.45
CA THR A 308 6.78 17.60 -10.53
C THR A 308 5.92 18.33 -11.56
N SER A 309 4.97 17.67 -12.22
CA SER A 309 4.14 18.26 -13.29
C SER A 309 3.30 19.46 -12.84
N ASN A 310 2.94 19.53 -11.55
CA ASN A 310 2.17 20.62 -10.97
C ASN A 310 3.03 21.81 -10.51
N LEU A 311 4.33 21.81 -10.81
CA LEU A 311 5.18 22.95 -10.51
C LEU A 311 4.70 24.19 -11.30
N LYS A 312 4.25 25.20 -10.58
CA LYS A 312 3.76 26.44 -11.18
C LYS A 312 4.92 27.20 -11.85
N PRO A 313 4.71 27.91 -12.97
CA PRO A 313 5.71 28.86 -13.47
C PRO A 313 5.97 29.98 -12.45
N SER A 314 7.21 30.43 -12.33
CA SER A 314 7.59 31.57 -11.48
C SER A 314 8.78 32.30 -12.06
N LYS A 315 8.88 33.61 -11.77
CA LYS A 315 10.08 34.40 -12.08
C LYS A 315 11.25 34.09 -11.13
N LEU A 316 11.01 33.37 -10.04
CA LEU A 316 12.02 33.05 -9.02
C LEU A 316 12.93 31.88 -9.41
N TYR A 317 12.59 31.11 -10.45
CA TYR A 317 13.37 29.97 -10.89
C TYR A 317 13.29 29.78 -12.39
N HIS A 318 14.34 29.19 -12.93
CA HIS A 318 14.43 28.76 -14.31
C HIS A 318 14.74 27.27 -14.33
N ILE A 319 13.73 26.46 -14.66
CA ILE A 319 13.88 25.03 -14.90
C ILE A 319 13.65 24.84 -16.41
N PRO A 320 14.68 24.40 -17.15
CA PRO A 320 14.62 24.27 -18.60
C PRO A 320 13.71 23.15 -19.08
#